data_AF-A0A370N5Z1-F1
#
_entry.id   AF-A0A370N5Z1-F1
#
_cell.length_a   1.000
_cell.length_b   1.000
_cell.length_c   1.000
_cell.angle_alpha   90.00
_cell.angle_beta   90.00
_cell.angle_gamma   90.00
#
_symmetry.space_group_name_H-M   'P 1'
#
loop_
_entity.id
_entity.type
_entity.pdbx_description
1 polymer ?
#
loop_
_entity_poly.entity_id
_entity_poly.type
_entity_poly.pdbx_seq_one_letter_code
_entity_poly.pdbx_strand_id
1 'polypeptide(L)'
;MSHLPISLRLLFVDRRGQQPVSWPSADDGCTSEATPALECQLTLTRRRQTTVLVAVAAAITAVVGNRERAIGVNAFCQLPHIGEQRQMNVIDTWAIASISKVAIPSQGFTHVVEAVVNGYLPKGVVLVALLWWVWFRPERAEGPGGEAVRRHHRELVVIAIASGLIALAAGRLLAHYLPFRLRPMYEPALRAFFPQADVDEPVLRTWSSFPSDHAMLWCAVAVGIFLASRPVGIYALLHAVVLIGLPRIYLGVHYPTDVLAGAALGIGIASVMSARAIRTRVAAPILAFAHRYPGVFYGAAFVLSFELATQFQELRVLAHGLIHGM
;
A
#
# COMPACT_ATOMS: atom_id res chain seq x y z
N MET A 1 58.56 46.26 -11.43
CA MET A 1 58.39 46.61 -10.01
C MET A 1 56.87 46.74 -9.78
N SER A 2 56.16 45.65 -9.45
CA SER A 2 55.95 45.10 -8.09
C SER A 2 55.04 46.03 -7.26
N HIS A 3 53.85 45.71 -6.73
CA HIS A 3 53.24 44.43 -6.29
C HIS A 3 51.70 44.53 -6.09
N LEU A 4 51.01 43.42 -6.43
CA LEU A 4 49.93 42.68 -5.74
C LEU A 4 48.56 43.28 -5.30
N PRO A 5 47.45 42.55 -5.59
CA PRO A 5 46.17 42.62 -4.88
C PRO A 5 46.05 41.58 -3.73
N ILE A 6 45.28 41.90 -2.69
CA ILE A 6 44.99 41.05 -1.53
C ILE A 6 43.83 40.09 -1.86
N SER A 7 44.11 38.79 -1.85
CA SER A 7 43.11 37.70 -1.88
C SER A 7 43.01 37.10 -0.47
N LEU A 8 41.83 37.19 0.14
CA LEU A 8 41.52 36.56 1.43
C LEU A 8 41.34 35.04 1.22
N ARG A 9 42.36 34.24 1.55
CA ARG A 9 42.28 32.78 1.64
C ARG A 9 41.90 32.40 3.07
N LEU A 10 40.66 31.97 3.28
CA LEU A 10 40.24 31.29 4.50
C LEU A 10 40.83 29.87 4.50
N LEU A 11 41.90 29.67 5.26
CA LEU A 11 42.48 28.37 5.58
C LEU A 11 41.65 27.73 6.72
N PHE A 12 40.81 26.76 6.40
CA PHE A 12 40.33 25.79 7.38
C PHE A 12 41.39 24.69 7.51
N VAL A 13 42.08 24.67 8.65
CA VAL A 13 43.02 23.61 9.05
C VAL A 13 42.26 22.60 9.91
N ASP A 14 42.21 21.34 9.47
CA ASP A 14 41.69 20.21 10.26
C ASP A 14 42.71 19.79 11.34
N ARG A 15 42.23 19.43 12.54
CA ARG A 15 42.99 19.05 13.75
C ARG A 15 43.69 17.68 13.67
N ARG A 16 44.06 17.19 12.47
CA ARG A 16 44.75 15.91 12.29
C ARG A 16 45.96 15.91 11.35
N GLY A 17 46.57 17.06 11.09
CA GLY A 17 47.97 17.13 10.64
C GLY A 17 48.34 16.31 9.40
N GLN A 18 47.43 16.10 8.45
CA GLN A 18 47.73 15.48 7.15
C GLN A 18 47.64 16.52 6.05
N GLN A 19 48.65 16.56 5.17
CA GLN A 19 48.73 17.49 4.05
C GLN A 19 47.63 17.21 3.01
N PRO A 20 47.15 18.23 2.26
CA PRO A 20 46.17 18.00 1.21
C PRO A 20 46.80 17.21 0.06
N VAL A 21 46.14 16.10 -0.29
CA VAL A 21 46.45 15.27 -1.45
C VAL A 21 46.37 16.13 -2.71
N SER A 22 47.42 16.11 -3.53
CA SER A 22 47.48 16.72 -4.86
C SER A 22 46.48 16.04 -5.80
N TRP A 23 45.63 16.82 -6.45
CA TRP A 23 44.73 16.32 -7.51
C TRP A 23 45.52 16.00 -8.79
N PRO A 24 45.23 14.89 -9.49
CA PRO A 24 45.79 14.65 -10.82
C PRO A 24 45.24 15.66 -11.83
N SER A 25 46.09 16.04 -12.79
CA SER A 25 45.76 16.90 -13.92
C SER A 25 44.66 16.30 -14.79
N ALA A 26 43.82 17.17 -15.33
CA ALA A 26 42.74 16.85 -16.26
C ALA A 26 43.30 16.31 -17.58
N ASP A 27 43.46 14.98 -17.69
CA ASP A 27 43.55 14.26 -18.97
C ASP A 27 43.21 12.76 -18.87
N ASP A 28 42.69 12.27 -17.74
CA ASP A 28 42.28 10.87 -17.60
C ASP A 28 40.77 10.68 -17.77
N GLY A 29 40.41 10.15 -18.94
CA GLY A 29 39.26 9.27 -19.20
C GLY A 29 38.00 9.45 -18.36
N CYS A 30 37.07 10.26 -18.88
CA CYS A 30 35.73 10.42 -18.34
C CYS A 30 34.85 9.18 -18.59
N THR A 31 34.96 8.13 -17.77
CA THR A 31 33.91 7.10 -17.64
C THR A 31 33.93 6.49 -16.22
N SER A 32 32.76 6.47 -15.54
CA SER A 32 32.32 5.49 -14.51
C SER A 32 31.99 5.95 -13.06
N GLU A 33 31.98 7.23 -12.70
CA GLU A 33 31.61 7.60 -11.32
C GLU A 33 30.09 7.55 -11.00
N ALA A 34 29.20 7.53 -12.00
CA ALA A 34 27.75 7.46 -11.78
C ALA A 34 27.19 6.03 -11.56
N THR A 35 27.93 5.01 -11.99
CA THR A 35 27.57 3.58 -11.90
C THR A 35 27.40 3.05 -10.46
N PRO A 36 28.30 3.32 -9.49
CA PRO A 36 28.22 2.69 -8.17
C PRO A 36 27.00 3.15 -7.34
N ALA A 37 26.54 4.39 -7.49
CA ALA A 37 25.37 4.89 -6.75
C ALA A 37 24.05 4.25 -7.23
N LEU A 38 23.89 4.10 -8.54
CA LEU A 38 22.74 3.43 -9.14
C LEU A 38 22.74 1.93 -8.82
N GLU A 39 23.90 1.26 -8.93
CA GLU A 39 24.05 -0.14 -8.55
C GLU A 39 23.76 -0.38 -7.06
N CYS A 40 24.19 0.52 -6.18
CA CYS A 40 23.87 0.47 -4.77
C CYS A 40 22.34 0.58 -4.53
N GLN A 41 21.65 1.53 -5.16
CA GLN A 41 20.20 1.64 -5.03
C GLN A 41 19.43 0.45 -5.60
N LEU A 42 19.87 -0.08 -6.74
CA LEU A 42 19.28 -1.29 -7.33
C LEU A 42 19.48 -2.50 -6.42
N THR A 43 20.65 -2.61 -5.78
CA THR A 43 20.96 -3.67 -4.80
C THR A 43 20.11 -3.55 -3.54
N LEU A 44 19.95 -2.33 -3.01
CA LEU A 44 19.07 -2.06 -1.87
C LEU A 44 17.61 -2.36 -2.20
N THR A 45 17.16 -2.00 -3.41
CA THR A 45 15.81 -2.31 -3.88
C THR A 45 15.60 -3.80 -4.02
N ARG A 46 16.57 -4.54 -4.56
CA ARG A 46 16.53 -6.00 -4.65
C ARG A 46 16.41 -6.64 -3.25
N ARG A 47 17.22 -6.19 -2.28
CA ARG A 47 17.09 -6.65 -0.88
C ARG A 47 15.70 -6.37 -0.30
N ARG A 48 15.16 -5.17 -0.52
CA ARG A 48 13.80 -4.79 -0.08
C ARG A 48 12.74 -5.71 -0.69
N GLN A 49 12.81 -5.97 -1.99
CA GLN A 49 11.90 -6.88 -2.68
C GLN A 49 11.94 -8.30 -2.11
N THR A 50 13.15 -8.83 -1.83
CA THR A 50 13.28 -10.14 -1.19
C THR A 50 12.61 -10.17 0.18
N THR A 51 12.78 -9.13 1.01
CA THR A 51 12.10 -9.04 2.32
C THR A 51 10.58 -9.05 2.17
N VAL A 52 10.03 -8.29 1.22
CA VAL A 52 8.58 -8.24 0.97
C VAL A 52 8.07 -9.60 0.49
N LEU A 53 8.76 -10.24 -0.46
CA LEU A 53 8.37 -11.56 -0.97
C LEU A 53 8.37 -12.64 0.12
N VAL A 54 9.36 -12.63 1.02
CA VAL A 54 9.40 -13.55 2.17
C VAL A 54 8.23 -13.29 3.13
N ALA A 55 7.89 -12.03 3.38
CA ALA A 55 6.75 -11.67 4.22
C ALA A 55 5.41 -12.10 3.58
N VAL A 56 5.25 -11.96 2.26
CA VAL A 56 4.08 -12.46 1.52
C VAL A 56 3.98 -13.97 1.62
N ALA A 57 5.06 -14.69 1.36
CA ALA A 57 5.07 -16.14 1.42
C ALA A 57 4.73 -16.64 2.84
N ALA A 58 5.24 -15.98 3.88
CA ALA A 58 4.90 -16.28 5.26
C ALA A 58 3.43 -15.98 5.59
N ALA A 59 2.88 -14.85 5.12
CA ALA A 59 1.49 -14.48 5.33
C ALA A 59 0.52 -15.43 4.59
N ILE A 60 0.81 -15.77 3.33
CA ILE A 60 0.03 -16.74 2.55
C ILE A 60 0.09 -18.10 3.22
N THR A 61 1.27 -18.56 3.67
CA THR A 61 1.43 -19.84 4.37
C THR A 61 0.72 -19.85 5.72
N ALA A 62 0.67 -18.73 6.44
CA ALA A 62 -0.10 -18.61 7.67
C ALA A 62 -1.61 -18.63 7.43
N VAL A 63 -2.10 -18.04 6.34
CA VAL A 63 -3.52 -18.02 5.97
C VAL A 63 -3.97 -19.38 5.40
N VAL A 64 -3.16 -20.01 4.55
CA VAL A 64 -3.45 -21.30 3.91
C VAL A 64 -3.17 -22.48 4.84
N GLY A 65 -2.09 -22.42 5.62
CA GLY A 65 -1.66 -23.47 6.53
C GLY A 65 -2.47 -23.59 7.82
N ASN A 66 -3.36 -22.63 8.10
CA ASN A 66 -4.23 -22.68 9.28
C ASN A 66 -5.56 -23.45 9.03
N ARG A 67 -5.63 -24.25 7.97
CA ARG A 67 -6.78 -25.13 7.71
C ARG A 67 -6.74 -26.49 8.43
N GLU A 68 -5.64 -26.86 9.10
CA GLU A 68 -5.48 -28.23 9.64
C GLU A 68 -4.90 -28.36 11.07
N ARG A 69 -4.80 -27.30 11.88
CA ARG A 69 -4.33 -27.44 13.28
C ARG A 69 -5.43 -27.21 14.30
N ALA A 70 -6.16 -28.29 14.59
CA ALA A 70 -6.85 -28.48 15.85
C ALA A 70 -5.82 -28.51 17.00
N ILE A 71 -5.51 -27.35 17.56
CA ILE A 71 -4.80 -27.24 18.84
C ILE A 71 -5.86 -27.01 19.91
N GLY A 72 -5.98 -27.99 20.80
CA GLY A 72 -7.06 -28.13 21.76
C GLY A 72 -7.29 -26.88 22.62
N VAL A 73 -8.48 -26.32 22.50
CA VAL A 73 -9.08 -25.45 23.52
C VAL A 73 -10.49 -25.95 23.77
N ASN A 74 -10.59 -27.09 24.46
CA ASN A 74 -11.84 -27.62 25.01
C ASN A 74 -12.38 -26.77 26.19
N ALA A 75 -12.11 -25.47 26.24
CA ALA A 75 -12.44 -24.62 27.38
C ALA A 75 -13.23 -23.33 27.04
N PHE A 76 -13.64 -23.12 25.78
CA PHE A 76 -14.45 -21.94 25.42
C PHE A 76 -15.77 -22.26 24.71
N CYS A 77 -16.03 -23.54 24.41
CA CYS A 77 -17.30 -24.02 23.83
C CYS A 77 -18.33 -24.33 24.93
N GLN A 78 -18.76 -23.32 25.67
CA GLN A 78 -20.01 -23.40 26.45
C GLN A 78 -20.77 -22.09 26.31
N LEU A 79 -21.30 -21.86 25.11
CA LEU A 79 -22.47 -21.00 24.92
C LEU A 79 -23.57 -21.92 24.36
N PRO A 80 -24.69 -22.13 25.09
CA PRO A 80 -25.74 -23.03 24.66
C PRO A 80 -26.55 -22.36 23.54
N HIS A 81 -26.94 -23.16 22.55
CA HIS A 81 -27.70 -22.82 21.33
C HIS A 81 -26.92 -22.21 20.16
N ILE A 82 -26.05 -23.02 19.55
CA ILE A 82 -25.61 -22.79 18.18
C ILE A 82 -25.87 -24.09 17.40
N GLY A 83 -27.10 -24.26 16.93
CA GLY A 83 -27.44 -25.30 15.97
C GLY A 83 -26.76 -25.03 14.63
N GLU A 84 -26.05 -26.04 14.12
CA GLU A 84 -25.65 -26.19 12.71
C GLU A 84 -25.01 -24.96 12.03
N GLN A 85 -24.15 -24.23 12.74
CA GLN A 85 -23.46 -23.08 12.17
C GLN A 85 -22.11 -23.50 11.59
N ARG A 86 -21.96 -23.28 10.29
CA ARG A 86 -20.73 -23.37 9.50
C ARG A 86 -19.56 -22.87 10.34
N GLN A 87 -18.67 -23.76 10.77
CA GLN A 87 -17.55 -23.44 11.65
C GLN A 87 -16.79 -22.21 11.14
N MET A 88 -16.89 -21.09 11.86
CA MET A 88 -16.04 -19.94 11.64
C MET A 88 -14.59 -20.31 11.96
N ASN A 89 -13.66 -19.80 11.16
CA ASN A 89 -12.24 -20.03 11.39
C ASN A 89 -11.83 -19.46 12.76
N VAL A 90 -10.93 -20.16 13.46
CA VAL A 90 -10.39 -19.79 14.79
C VAL A 90 -9.89 -18.35 14.82
N ILE A 91 -9.23 -17.88 13.76
CA ILE A 91 -8.74 -16.49 13.65
C ILE A 91 -9.90 -15.49 13.72
N ASP A 92 -10.96 -15.73 12.95
CA ASP A 92 -12.10 -14.82 12.89
C ASP A 92 -12.86 -14.82 14.21
N THR A 93 -13.09 -16.00 14.79
CA THR A 93 -13.75 -16.15 16.09
C THR A 93 -12.98 -15.47 17.21
N TRP A 94 -11.65 -15.67 17.29
CA TRP A 94 -10.82 -15.06 18.31
C TRP A 94 -10.79 -13.53 18.19
N ALA A 95 -10.60 -13.01 16.99
CA ALA A 95 -10.49 -11.57 16.77
C ALA A 95 -11.83 -10.85 17.00
N ILE A 96 -12.95 -11.42 16.54
CA ILE A 96 -14.28 -10.86 16.79
C ILE A 96 -14.59 -10.87 18.29
N ALA A 97 -14.32 -11.98 18.98
CA ALA A 97 -14.49 -12.07 20.43
C ALA A 97 -13.62 -11.03 21.18
N SER A 98 -12.40 -10.79 20.71
CA SER A 98 -11.48 -9.82 21.31
C SER A 98 -11.95 -8.38 21.10
N ILE A 99 -12.38 -8.04 19.88
CA ILE A 99 -12.91 -6.71 19.54
C ILE A 99 -14.18 -6.42 20.32
N SER A 100 -15.08 -7.40 20.43
CA SER A 100 -16.35 -7.22 21.14
C SER A 100 -16.17 -6.92 22.63
N LYS A 101 -15.15 -7.52 23.27
CA LYS A 101 -14.86 -7.30 24.70
C LYS A 101 -14.20 -5.95 24.99
N VAL A 102 -13.41 -5.42 24.06
CA VAL A 102 -12.56 -4.24 24.30
C VAL A 102 -13.20 -2.95 23.76
N ALA A 103 -13.92 -3.02 22.63
CA ALA A 103 -14.16 -1.84 21.80
C ALA A 103 -15.63 -1.42 21.66
N ILE A 104 -16.58 -2.19 22.22
CA ILE A 104 -18.01 -1.88 22.24
C ILE A 104 -18.46 -0.77 23.24
N PRO A 105 -17.74 -0.36 24.31
CA PRO A 105 -18.40 0.43 25.36
C PRO A 105 -18.76 1.90 25.04
N SER A 106 -18.15 2.56 24.03
CA SER A 106 -18.35 4.02 23.84
C SER A 106 -18.84 4.39 22.45
N GLN A 107 -20.05 4.94 22.38
CA GLN A 107 -20.68 5.46 21.16
C GLN A 107 -19.80 6.52 20.45
N GLY A 108 -19.08 7.33 21.21
CA GLY A 108 -18.13 8.31 20.65
C GLY A 108 -16.97 7.68 19.88
N PHE A 109 -16.44 6.55 20.36
CA PHE A 109 -15.39 5.82 19.63
C PHE A 109 -15.94 5.24 18.32
N THR A 110 -17.14 4.65 18.34
CA THR A 110 -17.79 4.16 17.12
C THR A 110 -17.94 5.26 16.07
N HIS A 111 -18.41 6.45 16.46
CA HIS A 111 -18.52 7.59 15.53
C HIS A 111 -17.19 8.05 14.94
N VAL A 112 -16.11 8.00 15.72
CA VAL A 112 -14.76 8.30 15.19
C VAL A 112 -14.36 7.24 14.15
N VAL A 113 -14.60 5.96 14.44
CA VAL A 113 -14.27 4.89 13.51
C VAL A 113 -15.12 4.96 12.23
N GLU A 114 -16.40 5.28 12.35
CA GLU A 114 -17.29 5.58 11.21
C GLU A 114 -16.75 6.74 10.37
N ALA A 115 -16.37 7.87 10.99
CA ALA A 115 -15.80 9.00 10.28
C ALA A 115 -14.51 8.62 9.53
N VAL A 116 -13.69 7.72 10.09
CA VAL A 116 -12.50 7.17 9.42
C VAL A 116 -12.87 6.23 8.27
N VAL A 117 -13.93 5.44 8.43
CA VAL A 117 -14.41 4.49 7.41
C VAL A 117 -15.24 5.17 6.33
N ASN A 118 -15.83 6.33 6.54
CA ASN A 118 -16.59 7.05 5.51
C ASN A 118 -15.75 8.15 4.87
N GLY A 119 -14.79 8.73 5.59
CA GLY A 119 -13.92 9.79 5.08
C GLY A 119 -12.92 9.32 3.99
N TYR A 120 -12.84 10.06 2.88
CA TYR A 120 -11.84 9.81 1.83
C TYR A 120 -10.42 10.16 2.26
N LEU A 121 -10.28 11.16 3.13
CA LEU A 121 -8.99 11.67 3.58
C LEU A 121 -8.16 10.60 4.32
N PRO A 122 -8.67 9.98 5.42
CA PRO A 122 -7.95 8.91 6.11
C PRO A 122 -7.87 7.61 5.30
N LYS A 123 -8.64 7.47 4.21
CA LYS A 123 -8.53 6.34 3.28
C LYS A 123 -7.39 6.56 2.28
N GLY A 124 -7.75 7.08 1.11
CA GLY A 124 -6.92 7.02 -0.09
C GLY A 124 -6.12 8.28 -0.34
N VAL A 125 -6.62 9.43 0.11
CA VAL A 125 -5.97 10.73 -0.17
C VAL A 125 -4.56 10.78 0.41
N VAL A 126 -4.34 10.29 1.64
CA VAL A 126 -3.01 10.26 2.25
C VAL A 126 -2.04 9.41 1.42
N LEU A 127 -2.44 8.19 1.02
CA LEU A 127 -1.58 7.29 0.26
C LEU A 127 -1.31 7.81 -1.16
N VAL A 128 -2.31 8.41 -1.81
CA VAL A 128 -2.15 9.09 -3.11
C VAL A 128 -1.23 10.31 -2.99
N ALA A 129 -1.35 11.10 -1.92
CA ALA A 129 -0.45 12.23 -1.67
C ALA A 129 1.01 11.76 -1.47
N LEU A 130 1.22 10.63 -0.80
CA LEU A 130 2.56 10.03 -0.69
C LEU A 130 3.10 9.56 -2.05
N LEU A 131 2.26 9.01 -2.94
CA LEU A 131 2.68 8.68 -4.31
C LEU A 131 3.12 9.93 -5.08
N TRP A 132 2.37 11.03 -4.97
CA TRP A 132 2.75 12.30 -5.59
C TRP A 132 4.02 12.90 -4.98
N TRP A 133 4.20 12.76 -3.66
CA TRP A 133 5.45 13.13 -3.00
C TRP A 133 6.63 12.33 -3.54
N VAL A 134 6.47 11.01 -3.78
CA VAL A 134 7.50 10.19 -4.45
C VAL A 134 7.72 10.65 -5.90
N TRP A 135 6.65 10.96 -6.64
CA TRP A 135 6.71 11.37 -8.04
C TRP A 135 7.49 12.69 -8.27
N PHE A 136 7.27 13.66 -7.37
CA PHE A 136 7.86 14.99 -7.45
C PHE A 136 9.06 15.20 -6.53
N ARG A 137 9.54 14.15 -5.86
CA ARG A 137 10.63 14.25 -4.89
C ARG A 137 11.84 14.95 -5.53
N PRO A 138 12.27 16.12 -5.02
CA PRO A 138 13.49 16.75 -5.49
C PRO A 138 14.66 15.93 -4.94
N GLU A 139 15.27 15.11 -5.79
CA GLU A 139 16.52 14.45 -5.42
C GLU A 139 17.65 15.49 -5.44
N ARG A 140 18.50 15.51 -4.41
CA ARG A 140 19.72 16.35 -4.29
C ARG A 140 20.76 16.12 -5.40
N ALA A 141 20.41 15.41 -6.45
CA ALA A 141 21.31 15.04 -7.52
C ALA A 141 21.30 16.14 -8.60
N GLU A 142 22.02 17.23 -8.30
CA GLU A 142 22.51 18.17 -9.32
C GLU A 142 23.68 17.54 -10.13
N GLY A 143 24.05 16.28 -9.86
CA GLY A 143 25.10 15.53 -10.56
C GLY A 143 24.61 14.45 -11.54
N PRO A 144 25.53 13.79 -12.29
CA PRO A 144 25.26 12.90 -13.43
C PRO A 144 24.43 11.60 -13.18
N GLY A 145 23.79 11.43 -12.02
CA GLY A 145 22.95 10.27 -11.68
C GLY A 145 21.49 10.60 -11.30
N GLY A 146 21.14 11.89 -11.21
CA GLY A 146 19.83 12.32 -10.70
C GLY A 146 18.66 11.92 -11.58
N GLU A 147 18.84 11.96 -12.89
CA GLU A 147 17.79 11.58 -13.85
C GLU A 147 17.41 10.10 -13.72
N ALA A 148 18.40 9.22 -13.53
CA ALA A 148 18.17 7.78 -13.41
C ALA A 148 17.40 7.44 -12.13
N VAL A 149 17.73 8.10 -11.01
CA VAL A 149 17.03 7.93 -9.72
C VAL A 149 15.60 8.46 -9.82
N ARG A 150 15.42 9.66 -10.40
CA ARG A 150 14.08 10.24 -10.62
C ARG A 150 13.21 9.34 -11.49
N ARG A 151 13.77 8.82 -12.59
CA ARG A 151 13.09 7.85 -13.46
C ARG A 151 12.70 6.60 -12.67
N HIS A 152 13.59 6.07 -11.83
CA HIS A 152 13.29 4.91 -10.98
C HIS A 152 12.13 5.15 -10.01
N HIS A 153 12.10 6.29 -9.32
CA HIS A 153 10.99 6.65 -8.42
C HIS A 153 9.66 6.77 -9.17
N ARG A 154 9.67 7.40 -10.36
CA ARG A 154 8.47 7.48 -11.22
C ARG A 154 8.01 6.11 -11.72
N GLU A 155 8.94 5.22 -12.08
CA GLU A 155 8.61 3.82 -12.41
C GLU A 155 7.90 3.12 -11.24
N LEU A 156 8.38 3.32 -10.00
CA LEU A 156 7.76 2.74 -8.81
C LEU A 156 6.36 3.29 -8.54
N VAL A 157 6.12 4.59 -8.76
CA VAL A 157 4.78 5.19 -8.62
C VAL A 157 3.82 4.60 -9.65
N VAL A 158 4.24 4.52 -10.92
CA VAL A 158 3.42 3.91 -11.98
C VAL A 158 3.07 2.47 -11.63
N ILE A 159 4.04 1.68 -11.16
CA ILE A 159 3.81 0.31 -10.74
C ILE A 159 2.94 0.21 -9.49
N ALA A 160 3.07 1.13 -8.53
CA ALA A 160 2.22 1.13 -7.34
C ALA A 160 0.74 1.31 -7.72
N ILE A 161 0.46 2.27 -8.61
CA ILE A 161 -0.89 2.53 -9.13
C ILE A 161 -1.37 1.32 -9.93
N ALA A 162 -0.59 0.84 -10.90
CA ALA A 162 -0.96 -0.31 -11.72
C ALA A 162 -1.22 -1.58 -10.87
N SER A 163 -0.39 -1.83 -9.86
CA SER A 163 -0.57 -2.96 -8.94
C SER A 163 -1.84 -2.81 -8.12
N GLY A 164 -2.17 -1.60 -7.66
CA GLY A 164 -3.43 -1.33 -6.97
C GLY A 164 -4.65 -1.61 -7.86
N LEU A 165 -4.63 -1.13 -9.11
CA LEU A 165 -5.72 -1.39 -10.07
C LEU A 165 -5.86 -2.89 -10.39
N ILE A 166 -4.75 -3.59 -10.60
CA ILE A 166 -4.75 -5.04 -10.81
C ILE A 166 -5.27 -5.76 -9.56
N ALA A 167 -4.89 -5.31 -8.36
CA ALA A 167 -5.35 -5.89 -7.11
C ALA A 167 -6.86 -5.71 -6.91
N LEU A 168 -7.41 -4.53 -7.26
CA LEU A 168 -8.86 -4.31 -7.28
C LEU A 168 -9.56 -5.23 -8.28
N ALA A 169 -9.06 -5.31 -9.52
CA ALA A 169 -9.66 -6.15 -10.56
C ALA A 169 -9.62 -7.63 -10.16
N ALA A 170 -8.48 -8.11 -9.66
CA ALA A 170 -8.31 -9.46 -9.15
C ALA A 170 -9.22 -9.74 -7.95
N GLY A 171 -9.35 -8.80 -7.01
CA GLY A 171 -10.25 -8.92 -5.86
C GLY A 171 -11.70 -9.09 -6.29
N ARG A 172 -12.16 -8.29 -7.25
CA ARG A 172 -13.51 -8.39 -7.83
C ARG A 172 -13.73 -9.70 -8.56
N LEU A 173 -12.75 -10.15 -9.34
CA LEU A 173 -12.81 -11.42 -10.05
C LEU A 173 -12.89 -12.60 -9.08
N LEU A 174 -12.06 -12.58 -8.03
CA LEU A 174 -12.07 -13.59 -6.97
C LEU A 174 -13.40 -13.58 -6.22
N ALA A 175 -13.92 -12.42 -5.85
CA ALA A 175 -15.20 -12.28 -5.18
C ALA A 175 -16.39 -12.79 -6.02
N HIS A 176 -16.27 -12.77 -7.36
CA HIS A 176 -17.27 -13.29 -8.28
C HIS A 176 -17.22 -14.83 -8.41
N TYR A 177 -16.03 -15.43 -8.47
CA TYR A 177 -15.88 -16.87 -8.67
C TYR A 177 -15.83 -17.69 -7.38
N LEU A 178 -15.40 -17.09 -6.26
CA LEU A 178 -15.38 -17.76 -4.97
C LEU A 178 -16.79 -17.82 -4.36
N PRO A 179 -17.05 -18.80 -3.47
CA PRO A 179 -18.32 -18.87 -2.76
C PRO A 179 -18.63 -17.55 -2.04
N PHE A 180 -19.85 -17.05 -2.23
CA PHE A 180 -20.30 -15.82 -1.60
C PHE A 180 -20.13 -15.90 -0.08
N ARG A 181 -19.46 -14.89 0.49
CA ARG A 181 -19.26 -14.76 1.93
C ARG A 181 -20.01 -13.53 2.41
N LEU A 182 -21.04 -13.74 3.24
CA LEU A 182 -21.82 -12.67 3.84
C LEU A 182 -20.96 -11.90 4.86
N ARG A 183 -21.08 -10.57 4.89
CA ARG A 183 -20.30 -9.72 5.81
C ARG A 183 -20.76 -9.87 7.26
N PRO A 184 -19.86 -9.76 8.25
CA PRO A 184 -20.20 -9.96 9.67
C PRO A 184 -21.38 -9.09 10.17
N MET A 185 -21.49 -7.84 9.73
CA MET A 185 -22.58 -6.93 10.11
C MET A 185 -23.99 -7.38 9.63
N TYR A 186 -24.04 -8.25 8.62
CA TYR A 186 -25.29 -8.78 8.05
C TYR A 186 -25.57 -10.22 8.49
N GLU A 187 -24.61 -10.89 9.13
CA GLU A 187 -24.77 -12.24 9.64
C GLU A 187 -25.62 -12.21 10.93
N PRO A 188 -26.81 -12.84 10.98
CA PRO A 188 -27.70 -12.76 12.14
C PRO A 188 -27.03 -13.22 13.43
N ALA A 189 -26.18 -14.25 13.37
CA ALA A 189 -25.47 -14.78 14.53
C ALA A 189 -24.39 -13.83 15.07
N LEU A 190 -23.86 -12.94 14.23
CA LEU A 190 -22.75 -12.04 14.59
C LEU A 190 -23.17 -10.59 14.78
N ARG A 191 -24.35 -10.19 14.29
CA ARG A 191 -24.82 -8.81 14.32
C ARG A 191 -24.79 -8.17 15.72
N ALA A 192 -25.04 -8.94 16.77
CA ALA A 192 -25.03 -8.47 18.16
C ALA A 192 -23.62 -8.11 18.68
N PHE A 193 -22.55 -8.59 18.02
CA PHE A 193 -21.16 -8.36 18.41
C PHE A 193 -20.54 -7.13 17.74
N PHE A 194 -21.27 -6.45 16.85
CA PHE A 194 -20.78 -5.27 16.14
C PHE A 194 -21.65 -4.05 16.46
N PRO A 195 -21.05 -2.84 16.51
CA PRO A 195 -21.84 -1.62 16.68
C PRO A 195 -22.81 -1.46 15.50
N GLN A 196 -23.99 -0.91 15.77
CA GLN A 196 -24.86 -0.41 14.70
C GLN A 196 -24.17 0.82 14.13
N ALA A 197 -23.57 0.66 12.96
CA ALA A 197 -22.80 1.70 12.32
C ALA A 197 -23.31 1.99 10.92
N ASP A 198 -23.28 3.27 10.54
CA ASP A 198 -23.64 3.70 9.20
C ASP A 198 -22.38 3.75 8.32
N VAL A 199 -22.34 2.90 7.30
CA VAL A 199 -21.22 2.78 6.37
C VAL A 199 -21.72 3.15 4.99
N ASP A 200 -21.16 4.22 4.42
CA ASP A 200 -21.55 4.82 3.14
C ASP A 200 -21.06 3.99 1.93
N GLU A 201 -21.39 2.70 1.90
CA GLU A 201 -21.07 1.78 0.82
C GLU A 201 -22.31 0.93 0.47
N PRO A 202 -23.21 1.43 -0.40
CA PRO A 202 -24.51 0.80 -0.67
C PRO A 202 -24.38 -0.62 -1.26
N VAL A 203 -23.27 -0.91 -1.94
CA VAL A 203 -22.99 -2.21 -2.56
C VAL A 203 -22.58 -3.31 -1.56
N LEU A 204 -22.36 -2.98 -0.29
CA LEU A 204 -21.89 -3.95 0.73
C LEU A 204 -22.85 -5.13 0.93
N ARG A 205 -24.15 -4.95 0.71
CA ARG A 205 -25.16 -6.02 0.87
C ARG A 205 -25.12 -7.05 -0.26
N THR A 206 -24.74 -6.61 -1.46
CA THR A 206 -24.79 -7.43 -2.67
C THR A 206 -23.44 -8.07 -3.01
N TRP A 207 -22.35 -7.55 -2.45
CA TRP A 207 -20.99 -7.99 -2.78
C TRP A 207 -20.39 -8.85 -1.67
N SER A 208 -19.70 -9.92 -2.10
CA SER A 208 -18.98 -10.84 -1.21
C SER A 208 -17.97 -10.09 -0.34
N SER A 209 -17.78 -10.56 0.90
CA SER A 209 -16.81 -9.99 1.84
C SER A 209 -15.37 -10.41 1.54
N PHE A 210 -15.16 -11.53 0.84
CA PHE A 210 -13.84 -12.10 0.60
C PHE A 210 -13.41 -12.00 -0.88
N PRO A 211 -12.14 -11.61 -1.16
CA PRO A 211 -11.17 -10.96 -0.26
C PRO A 211 -11.50 -9.48 -0.06
N SER A 212 -10.85 -8.80 0.92
CA SER A 212 -11.06 -7.37 1.10
C SER A 212 -10.34 -6.53 0.03
N ASP A 213 -11.10 -5.90 -0.87
CA ASP A 213 -10.54 -5.07 -1.95
C ASP A 213 -9.80 -3.84 -1.44
N HIS A 214 -10.26 -3.26 -0.32
CA HIS A 214 -9.58 -2.15 0.35
C HIS A 214 -8.18 -2.56 0.81
N ALA A 215 -8.07 -3.72 1.45
CA ALA A 215 -6.78 -4.24 1.90
C ALA A 215 -5.88 -4.57 0.70
N MET A 216 -6.43 -5.20 -0.35
CA MET A 216 -5.71 -5.50 -1.59
C MET A 216 -5.12 -4.24 -2.24
N LEU A 217 -5.95 -3.22 -2.47
CA LEU A 217 -5.54 -1.98 -3.12
C LEU A 217 -4.46 -1.25 -2.33
N TRP A 218 -4.77 -0.93 -1.07
CA TRP A 218 -3.95 -0.01 -0.30
C TRP A 218 -2.66 -0.64 0.20
N CYS A 219 -2.64 -1.95 0.46
CA CYS A 219 -1.39 -2.66 0.72
C CYS A 219 -0.51 -2.75 -0.55
N ALA A 220 -1.08 -2.94 -1.74
CA ALA A 220 -0.32 -2.91 -2.99
C ALA A 220 0.35 -1.55 -3.22
N VAL A 221 -0.40 -0.46 -3.03
CA VAL A 221 0.11 0.91 -3.12
C VAL A 221 1.20 1.18 -2.08
N ALA A 222 0.96 0.79 -0.82
CA ALA A 222 1.91 0.99 0.28
C ALA A 222 3.25 0.26 0.04
N VAL A 223 3.24 -0.93 -0.57
CA VAL A 223 4.48 -1.62 -0.99
C VAL A 223 5.24 -0.82 -2.03
N GLY A 224 4.56 -0.25 -3.03
CA GLY A 224 5.20 0.61 -4.03
C GLY A 224 5.92 1.81 -3.38
N ILE A 225 5.27 2.45 -2.41
CA ILE A 225 5.84 3.53 -1.60
C ILE A 225 7.04 3.03 -0.78
N PHE A 226 6.95 1.84 -0.16
CA PHE A 226 8.02 1.23 0.61
C PHE A 226 9.27 0.92 -0.20
N LEU A 227 9.10 0.50 -1.45
CA LEU A 227 10.22 0.28 -2.35
C LEU A 227 10.93 1.59 -2.68
N ALA A 228 10.20 2.69 -2.86
CA ALA A 228 10.77 4.02 -3.09
C ALA A 228 11.44 4.58 -1.82
N SER A 229 10.75 4.55 -0.67
CA SER A 229 11.24 5.08 0.60
C SER A 229 10.79 4.23 1.76
N ARG A 230 11.72 3.55 2.44
CA ARG A 230 11.43 2.67 3.59
C ARG A 230 10.65 3.36 4.71
N PRO A 231 11.08 4.53 5.26
CA PRO A 231 10.37 5.11 6.40
C PRO A 231 8.94 5.52 6.01
N VAL A 232 8.78 6.13 4.84
CA VAL A 232 7.46 6.56 4.33
C VAL A 232 6.58 5.37 3.97
N GLY A 233 7.16 4.28 3.46
CA GLY A 233 6.40 3.06 3.18
C GLY A 233 6.03 2.25 4.42
N ILE A 234 6.84 2.27 5.47
CA ILE A 234 6.44 1.69 6.76
C ILE A 234 5.23 2.46 7.29
N TYR A 235 5.28 3.79 7.24
CA TYR A 235 4.11 4.61 7.56
C TYR A 235 2.90 4.26 6.67
N ALA A 236 3.08 4.14 5.35
CA ALA A 236 2.00 3.78 4.43
C ALA A 236 1.39 2.39 4.72
N LEU A 237 2.20 1.40 5.08
CA LEU A 237 1.74 0.06 5.46
C LEU A 237 0.99 0.10 6.80
N LEU A 238 1.51 0.82 7.80
CA LEU A 238 0.83 1.02 9.08
C LEU A 238 -0.50 1.76 8.89
N HIS A 239 -0.53 2.79 8.05
CA HIS A 239 -1.75 3.50 7.67
C HIS A 239 -2.78 2.55 7.05
N ALA A 240 -2.37 1.72 6.08
CA ALA A 240 -3.24 0.75 5.44
C ALA A 240 -3.77 -0.31 6.44
N VAL A 241 -3.02 -0.68 7.47
CA VAL A 241 -3.50 -1.63 8.48
C VAL A 241 -4.42 -0.92 9.50
N VAL A 242 -3.99 0.20 10.05
CA VAL A 242 -4.61 0.84 11.22
C VAL A 242 -5.79 1.72 10.85
N LEU A 243 -5.70 2.48 9.76
CA LEU A 243 -6.76 3.40 9.34
C LEU A 243 -7.63 2.81 8.22
N ILE A 244 -7.12 1.77 7.54
CA ILE A 244 -7.89 1.05 6.53
C ILE A 244 -8.36 -0.29 7.10
N GLY A 245 -7.51 -1.30 7.26
CA GLY A 245 -7.94 -2.66 7.68
C GLY A 245 -8.75 -2.73 8.98
N LEU A 246 -8.17 -2.32 10.11
CA LEU A 246 -8.74 -2.52 11.45
C LEU A 246 -10.16 -1.90 11.63
N PRO A 247 -10.43 -0.66 11.19
CA PRO A 247 -11.77 -0.09 11.25
C PRO A 247 -12.85 -0.94 10.57
N ARG A 248 -12.53 -1.62 9.46
CA ARG A 248 -13.50 -2.46 8.74
C ARG A 248 -13.77 -3.77 9.47
N ILE A 249 -12.81 -4.25 10.25
CA ILE A 249 -13.03 -5.38 11.15
C ILE A 249 -13.89 -4.93 12.33
N TYR A 250 -13.58 -3.76 12.91
CA TYR A 250 -14.33 -3.20 14.04
C TYR A 250 -15.81 -2.94 13.72
N LEU A 251 -16.12 -2.39 12.55
CA LEU A 251 -17.51 -2.16 12.12
C LEU A 251 -18.19 -3.41 11.53
N GLY A 252 -17.52 -4.55 11.50
CA GLY A 252 -18.10 -5.79 10.96
C GLY A 252 -18.27 -5.79 9.43
N VAL A 253 -17.56 -4.93 8.71
CA VAL A 253 -17.59 -4.85 7.24
C VAL A 253 -16.85 -6.03 6.61
N HIS A 254 -15.78 -6.49 7.24
CA HIS A 254 -14.95 -7.61 6.78
C HIS A 254 -14.53 -8.50 7.95
N TYR A 255 -14.35 -9.79 7.67
CA TYR A 255 -13.66 -10.68 8.61
C TYR A 255 -12.16 -10.34 8.65
N PRO A 256 -11.48 -10.58 9.79
CA PRO A 256 -10.02 -10.47 9.87
C PRO A 256 -9.30 -11.26 8.77
N THR A 257 -9.76 -12.47 8.45
CA THR A 257 -9.20 -13.27 7.36
C THR A 257 -9.39 -12.63 5.98
N ASP A 258 -10.48 -11.88 5.74
CA ASP A 258 -10.70 -11.16 4.48
C ASP A 258 -9.65 -10.06 4.29
N VAL A 259 -9.33 -9.34 5.38
CA VAL A 259 -8.33 -8.26 5.40
C VAL A 259 -6.92 -8.83 5.27
N LEU A 260 -6.59 -9.91 5.99
CA LEU A 260 -5.28 -10.56 5.90
C LEU A 260 -5.02 -11.16 4.52
N ALA A 261 -6.00 -11.87 3.95
CA ALA A 261 -5.89 -12.42 2.60
C ALA A 261 -5.77 -11.30 1.57
N GLY A 262 -6.59 -10.25 1.69
CA GLY A 262 -6.51 -9.08 0.82
C GLY A 262 -5.15 -8.41 0.88
N ALA A 263 -4.63 -8.14 2.07
CA ALA A 263 -3.29 -7.58 2.25
C ALA A 263 -2.21 -8.48 1.62
N ALA A 264 -2.24 -9.79 1.88
CA ALA A 264 -1.28 -10.73 1.32
C ALA A 264 -1.30 -10.76 -0.22
N LEU A 265 -2.49 -10.78 -0.83
CA LEU A 265 -2.65 -10.73 -2.29
C LEU A 265 -2.17 -9.40 -2.87
N GLY A 266 -2.53 -8.28 -2.26
CA GLY A 266 -2.09 -6.94 -2.69
C GLY A 266 -0.57 -6.80 -2.66
N ILE A 267 0.07 -7.23 -1.56
CA ILE A 267 1.52 -7.21 -1.41
C ILE A 267 2.18 -8.16 -2.42
N GLY A 268 1.60 -9.35 -2.66
CA GLY A 268 2.07 -10.31 -3.66
C GLY A 268 2.06 -9.73 -5.07
N ILE A 269 0.93 -9.14 -5.49
CA ILE A 269 0.78 -8.48 -6.79
C ILE A 269 1.82 -7.37 -6.95
N ALA A 270 1.92 -6.46 -5.97
CA ALA A 270 2.89 -5.37 -6.01
C ALA A 270 4.34 -5.87 -6.08
N SER A 271 4.67 -6.96 -5.38
CA SER A 271 6.00 -7.56 -5.39
C SER A 271 6.37 -8.10 -6.77
N VAL A 272 5.46 -8.83 -7.41
CA VAL A 272 5.64 -9.36 -8.77
C VAL A 272 5.78 -8.21 -9.77
N MET A 273 4.85 -7.25 -9.74
CA MET A 273 4.85 -6.09 -10.64
C MET A 273 6.10 -5.22 -10.50
N SER A 274 6.69 -5.18 -9.30
CA SER A 274 7.91 -4.42 -9.03
C SER A 274 9.18 -5.09 -9.55
N ALA A 275 9.14 -6.36 -9.97
CA ALA A 275 10.28 -7.03 -10.56
C ALA A 275 10.82 -6.22 -11.75
N ARG A 276 12.15 -6.03 -11.82
CA ARG A 276 12.79 -5.10 -12.78
C ARG A 276 12.28 -5.27 -14.21
N ALA A 277 12.15 -6.51 -14.67
CA ALA A 277 11.71 -6.83 -16.03
C ALA A 277 10.26 -6.41 -16.32
N ILE A 278 9.36 -6.51 -15.33
CA ILE A 278 7.95 -6.10 -15.47
C ILE A 278 7.86 -4.59 -15.32
N ARG A 279 8.46 -4.04 -14.25
CA ARG A 279 8.44 -2.61 -13.95
C ARG A 279 8.88 -1.76 -15.14
N THR A 280 10.04 -2.07 -15.72
CA THR A 280 10.57 -1.24 -16.82
C THR A 280 9.70 -1.33 -18.07
N ARG A 281 9.14 -2.51 -18.38
CA ARG A 281 8.27 -2.71 -19.55
C ARG A 281 6.93 -1.98 -19.42
N VAL A 282 6.32 -2.02 -18.23
CA VAL A 282 5.03 -1.38 -17.98
C VAL A 282 5.19 0.14 -17.82
N ALA A 283 6.23 0.59 -17.12
CA ALA A 283 6.41 2.01 -16.85
C ALA A 283 7.00 2.79 -18.03
N ALA A 284 7.87 2.19 -18.86
CA ALA A 284 8.49 2.87 -19.99
C ALA A 284 7.52 3.59 -20.94
N PRO A 285 6.44 2.97 -21.46
CA PRO A 285 5.51 3.65 -22.35
C PRO A 285 4.77 4.80 -21.65
N ILE A 286 4.39 4.62 -20.38
CA ILE A 286 3.69 5.63 -19.58
C ILE A 286 4.59 6.85 -19.34
N LEU A 287 5.86 6.61 -18.99
CA LEU A 287 6.83 7.69 -18.81
C LEU A 287 7.14 8.39 -20.13
N ALA A 288 7.28 7.65 -21.24
CA ALA A 288 7.45 8.24 -22.56
C ALA A 288 6.26 9.14 -22.95
N PHE A 289 5.03 8.70 -22.67
CA PHE A 289 3.82 9.49 -22.85
C PHE A 289 3.82 10.76 -21.96
N ALA A 290 4.19 10.63 -20.69
CA ALA A 290 4.31 11.76 -19.76
C ALA A 290 5.32 12.82 -20.24
N HIS A 291 6.41 12.38 -20.87
CA HIS A 291 7.39 13.28 -21.46
C HIS A 291 6.91 13.91 -22.77
N ARG A 292 6.19 13.16 -23.62
CA ARG A 292 5.71 13.64 -24.93
C ARG A 292 4.52 14.59 -24.82
N TYR A 293 3.60 14.33 -23.89
CA TYR A 293 2.35 15.08 -23.72
C TYR A 293 2.08 15.40 -22.25
N PRO A 294 2.90 16.28 -21.62
CA PRO A 294 2.82 16.51 -20.18
C PRO A 294 1.46 17.03 -19.71
N GLY A 295 0.84 17.97 -20.42
CA GLY A 295 -0.47 18.52 -20.03
C GLY A 295 -1.58 17.47 -19.99
N VAL A 296 -1.67 16.63 -21.01
CA VAL A 296 -2.65 15.53 -21.07
C VAL A 296 -2.36 14.49 -19.99
N PHE A 297 -1.09 14.12 -19.81
CA PHE A 297 -0.68 13.17 -18.78
C PHE A 297 -1.06 13.64 -17.38
N TYR A 298 -0.72 14.88 -17.00
CA TYR A 298 -1.01 15.38 -15.66
C TYR A 298 -2.51 15.60 -15.43
N GLY A 299 -3.27 16.01 -16.46
CA GLY A 299 -4.72 16.06 -16.40
C GLY A 299 -5.34 14.68 -16.13
N ALA A 300 -4.91 13.66 -16.88
CA ALA A 300 -5.37 12.28 -16.68
C ALA A 300 -4.91 11.70 -15.33
N ALA A 301 -3.67 11.99 -14.90
CA ALA A 301 -3.13 11.55 -13.62
C ALA A 301 -3.87 12.17 -12.43
N PHE A 302 -4.33 13.42 -12.55
CA PHE A 302 -5.19 14.06 -11.55
C PHE A 302 -6.52 13.32 -11.41
N VAL A 303 -7.23 13.08 -12.51
CA VAL A 303 -8.51 12.34 -12.50
C VAL A 303 -8.30 10.94 -11.92
N LEU A 304 -7.27 10.22 -12.38
CA LEU A 304 -6.95 8.90 -11.85
C LEU A 304 -6.62 8.93 -10.35
N SER A 305 -5.93 9.97 -9.88
CA SER A 305 -5.59 10.13 -8.46
C SER A 305 -6.83 10.36 -7.60
N PHE A 306 -7.76 11.18 -8.10
CA PHE A 306 -9.04 11.42 -7.46
C PHE A 306 -9.86 10.12 -7.38
N GLU A 307 -10.04 9.43 -8.51
CA GLU A 307 -10.76 8.15 -8.55
C GLU A 307 -10.10 7.08 -7.69
N LEU A 308 -8.77 6.99 -7.69
CA LEU A 308 -8.07 6.05 -6.83
C LEU A 308 -8.28 6.38 -5.35
N ALA A 309 -8.25 7.67 -4.97
CA ALA A 309 -8.43 8.12 -3.60
C ALA A 309 -9.86 7.89 -3.08
N THR A 310 -10.87 8.00 -3.94
CA THR A 310 -12.29 7.69 -3.65
C THR A 310 -12.63 6.22 -3.95
N GLN A 311 -11.65 5.43 -4.39
CA GLN A 311 -11.78 4.05 -4.80
C GLN A 311 -12.84 3.85 -5.89
N PHE A 312 -12.97 4.76 -6.85
CA PHE A 312 -13.93 4.68 -7.95
C PHE A 312 -15.38 4.68 -7.47
N GLN A 313 -15.67 5.36 -6.36
CA GLN A 313 -17.02 5.40 -5.79
C GLN A 313 -18.04 5.93 -6.80
N GLU A 314 -17.74 7.04 -7.49
CA GLU A 314 -18.62 7.63 -8.51
C GLU A 314 -18.90 6.63 -9.64
N LEU A 315 -17.86 5.98 -10.18
CA LEU A 315 -18.03 4.97 -11.22
C LEU A 315 -18.84 3.76 -10.75
N ARG A 316 -18.64 3.32 -9.50
CA ARG A 316 -19.41 2.19 -8.95
C ARG A 316 -20.88 2.53 -8.77
N VAL A 317 -21.18 3.71 -8.24
CA VAL A 317 -22.55 4.18 -8.04
C VAL A 317 -23.25 4.34 -9.40
N LEU A 318 -22.57 4.95 -10.37
CA LEU A 318 -23.09 5.09 -11.73
C LEU A 318 -23.34 3.72 -12.37
N ALA A 319 -22.38 2.80 -12.30
CA ALA A 319 -22.51 1.46 -12.86
C ALA A 319 -23.68 0.69 -12.20
N HIS A 320 -23.81 0.77 -10.88
CA HIS A 320 -24.93 0.14 -10.17
C HIS A 320 -26.28 0.75 -10.57
N GLY A 321 -26.36 2.08 -10.68
CA GLY A 321 -27.55 2.78 -11.13
C GLY A 321 -27.96 2.41 -12.57
N LEU A 322 -26.99 2.23 -13.47
CA LEU A 322 -27.28 1.79 -14.85
C LEU A 322 -27.74 0.33 -14.93
N ILE A 323 -27.20 -0.55 -14.08
CA ILE A 323 -27.54 -1.98 -14.10
C ILE A 323 -28.89 -2.26 -13.44
N HIS A 324 -29.27 -1.51 -12.39
CA HIS A 324 -30.49 -1.75 -11.61
C HIS A 324 -31.58 -0.68 -11.76
N GLY A 325 -31.29 0.43 -12.44
CA GLY A 325 -32.25 1.47 -12.79
C GLY A 325 -32.96 1.25 -14.13
N MET A 326 -32.69 0.13 -14.81
CA MET A 326 -33.46 -0.38 -15.95
C MET A 326 -34.41 -1.48 -15.50
#